data_AF-A0A830FH29-F1
#
_entry.id   AF-A0A830FH29-F1
#
_cell.length_a   1.000
_cell.length_b   1.000
_cell.length_c   1.000
_cell.angle_alpha   90.00
_cell.angle_beta   90.00
_cell.angle_gamma   90.00
#
_symmetry.space_group_name_H-M   'P 1'
#
loop_
_entity.id
_entity.type
_entity.pdbx_description
1 polymer ?
#
loop_
_entity_poly.entity_id
_entity_poly.type
_entity_poly.pdbx_seq_one_letter_code
_entity_poly.pdbx_strand_id
1 'polypeptide(L)'
;MSMGGSGEMTLAFELSALQRLAKPGTAFADARQWTKYVGVVSDEPTYVVTNFTRKRRIRQDFFSGPKGKAESLESVRKQFDTDRHVFIGTTDEDEALADETGWEYLDVEDAAEAAEWELGEGDEVADAASEAAERDDWP
;
A
#
# COMPACT_ATOMS: atom_id res chain seq x y z
N MET A 1 -25.03 12.23 16.80
CA MET A 1 -25.19 12.88 15.50
C MET A 1 -24.56 11.96 14.47
N SER A 2 -25.35 11.40 13.54
CA SER A 2 -24.83 10.53 12.49
C SER A 2 -24.43 11.44 11.32
N MET A 3 -23.15 11.76 11.22
CA MET A 3 -22.54 12.25 9.98
C MET A 3 -22.32 10.96 9.16
N GLY A 4 -23.03 10.66 8.09
CA GLY A 4 -23.25 11.49 6.93
C GLY A 4 -22.37 10.94 5.80
N GLY A 5 -22.71 9.74 5.31
CA GLY A 5 -22.16 9.12 4.11
C GLY A 5 -20.72 8.61 4.21
N SER A 6 -20.54 7.32 4.40
CA SER A 6 -19.27 6.70 4.00
C SER A 6 -19.65 5.44 3.24
N GLY A 7 -19.69 5.55 1.92
CA GLY A 7 -19.57 4.35 1.11
C GLY A 7 -18.35 3.59 1.63
N GLU A 8 -18.53 2.29 1.82
CA GLU A 8 -17.44 1.46 2.32
C GLU A 8 -16.26 1.60 1.35
N MET A 9 -15.04 1.80 1.85
CA MET A 9 -13.86 2.02 1.00
C MET A 9 -12.81 0.92 1.23
N THR A 10 -12.30 0.36 0.14
CA THR A 10 -11.07 -0.42 0.14
C THR A 10 -9.92 0.46 -0.35
N LEU A 11 -8.84 0.55 0.42
CA LEU A 11 -7.65 1.32 0.09
C LEU A 11 -6.46 0.40 -0.16
N ALA A 12 -5.73 0.63 -1.24
CA ALA A 12 -4.52 -0.08 -1.56
C ALA A 12 -3.36 0.91 -1.65
N PHE A 13 -2.29 0.68 -0.90
CA PHE A 13 -1.03 1.40 -1.09
C PHE A 13 -0.10 0.61 -1.99
N GLU A 14 0.50 1.26 -2.98
CA GLU A 14 1.74 0.77 -3.56
C GLU A 14 2.86 0.83 -2.51
N LEU A 15 3.77 -0.16 -2.50
CA LEU A 15 4.83 -0.20 -1.50
C LEU A 15 5.74 1.05 -1.54
N SER A 16 6.09 1.54 -2.73
CA SER A 16 6.90 2.76 -2.93
C SER A 16 6.17 4.01 -2.45
N ALA A 17 4.85 4.11 -2.62
CA ALA A 17 4.05 5.19 -2.04
C ALA A 17 4.17 5.16 -0.52
N LEU A 18 3.97 3.98 0.08
CA LEU A 18 4.07 3.82 1.52
C LEU A 18 5.50 4.12 2.04
N GLN A 19 6.54 3.85 1.25
CA GLN A 19 7.94 4.19 1.56
C GLN A 19 8.26 5.68 1.47
N ARG A 20 7.48 6.48 0.74
CA ARG A 20 7.63 7.94 0.68
C ARG A 20 7.10 8.66 1.93
N LEU A 21 6.33 8.00 2.77
CA LEU A 21 5.80 8.60 3.99
C LEU A 21 6.86 8.57 5.10
N ALA A 22 7.01 9.67 5.85
CA ALA A 22 7.96 9.77 6.96
C ALA A 22 7.64 8.78 8.10
N LYS A 23 6.35 8.46 8.27
CA LYS A 23 5.85 7.54 9.31
C LYS A 23 4.86 6.53 8.71
N PRO A 24 5.30 5.57 7.87
CA PRO A 24 4.42 4.72 7.10
C PRO A 24 3.44 3.91 7.96
N GLY A 25 3.91 3.38 9.09
CA GLY A 25 3.05 2.63 10.02
C GLY A 25 1.99 3.50 10.69
N THR A 26 2.27 4.79 10.91
CA THR A 26 1.30 5.73 11.49
C THR A 26 0.25 6.14 10.45
N ALA A 27 0.69 6.51 9.24
CA ALA A 27 -0.21 6.83 8.13
C ALA A 27 -1.13 5.65 7.77
N PHE A 28 -0.59 4.42 7.72
CA PHE A 28 -1.39 3.23 7.48
C PHE A 28 -2.41 2.99 8.61
N ALA A 29 -2.02 3.16 9.87
CA ALA A 29 -2.92 3.02 11.01
C ALA A 29 -4.00 4.11 11.05
N ASP A 30 -3.69 5.31 10.56
CA ASP A 30 -4.66 6.38 10.35
C ASP A 30 -5.66 6.01 9.25
N ALA A 31 -5.19 5.59 8.08
CA ALA A 31 -6.03 5.12 6.99
C ALA A 31 -7.05 4.06 7.42
N ARG A 32 -6.59 3.09 8.24
CA ARG A 32 -7.45 2.04 8.83
C ARG A 32 -8.64 2.54 9.63
N GLN A 33 -8.64 3.79 10.10
CA GLN A 33 -9.74 4.33 10.92
C GLN A 33 -10.96 4.72 10.07
N TRP A 34 -10.76 4.98 8.79
CA TRP A 34 -11.81 5.47 7.89
C TRP A 34 -12.01 4.58 6.65
N THR A 35 -11.13 3.61 6.38
CA THR A 35 -11.33 2.57 5.37
C THR A 35 -11.96 1.30 5.96
N LYS A 36 -12.72 0.54 5.17
CA LYS A 36 -13.19 -0.80 5.56
C LYS A 36 -12.07 -1.84 5.52
N TYR A 37 -11.27 -1.77 4.45
CA TYR A 37 -10.13 -2.66 4.22
C TYR A 37 -8.96 -1.86 3.68
N VAL A 38 -7.75 -2.16 4.16
CA VAL A 38 -6.54 -1.57 3.62
C VAL A 38 -5.38 -2.56 3.57
N GLY A 39 -4.58 -2.47 2.50
CA GLY A 39 -3.47 -3.38 2.24
C GLY A 39 -2.36 -2.75 1.42
N VAL A 40 -1.28 -3.51 1.25
CA VAL A 40 -0.13 -3.12 0.42
C VAL A 40 -0.03 -4.02 -0.79
N VAL A 41 0.10 -3.41 -1.96
CA VAL A 41 0.30 -4.05 -3.26
C VAL A 41 1.66 -3.64 -3.81
N SER A 42 2.35 -4.57 -4.46
CA SER A 42 3.62 -4.27 -5.11
C SER A 42 4.02 -5.39 -6.08
N ASP A 43 4.87 -5.05 -7.05
CA ASP A 43 5.57 -6.01 -7.91
C ASP A 43 6.86 -6.52 -7.26
N GLU A 44 7.27 -5.90 -6.15
CA GLU A 44 8.36 -6.38 -5.33
C GLU A 44 8.10 -7.80 -4.80
N PRO A 45 9.15 -8.61 -4.62
CA PRO A 45 9.01 -9.94 -4.04
C PRO A 45 8.29 -9.89 -2.68
N THR A 46 7.46 -10.91 -2.39
CA THR A 46 6.66 -10.97 -1.15
C THR A 46 7.48 -10.79 0.13
N TYR A 47 8.74 -11.24 0.16
CA TYR A 47 9.60 -11.06 1.33
C TYR A 47 9.96 -9.58 1.58
N VAL A 48 10.10 -8.77 0.54
CA VAL A 48 10.38 -7.32 0.65
C VAL A 48 9.18 -6.62 1.29
N VAL A 49 7.98 -6.85 0.76
CA VAL A 49 6.72 -6.29 1.29
C VAL A 49 6.49 -6.73 2.75
N THR A 50 6.65 -8.03 3.03
CA THR A 50 6.41 -8.56 4.38
C THR A 50 7.46 -8.10 5.40
N ASN A 51 8.73 -7.95 5.01
CA ASN A 51 9.77 -7.39 5.88
C ASN A 51 9.48 -5.92 6.18
N PHE A 52 9.18 -5.11 5.15
CA PHE A 52 8.85 -3.70 5.32
C PHE A 52 7.67 -3.50 6.28
N THR A 53 6.58 -4.24 6.06
CA THR A 53 5.35 -4.13 6.86
C THR A 53 5.54 -4.66 8.29
N ARG A 54 6.28 -5.75 8.49
CA ARG A 54 6.59 -6.27 9.82
C ARG A 54 7.45 -5.32 10.64
N LYS A 55 8.55 -4.79 10.07
CA LYS A 55 9.46 -3.86 10.76
C LYS A 55 8.71 -2.60 11.24
N ARG A 56 7.71 -2.15 10.47
CA ARG A 56 6.89 -0.96 10.76
C ARG A 56 5.55 -1.27 11.46
N ARG A 57 5.31 -2.52 11.87
CA ARG A 57 4.08 -2.99 12.56
C ARG A 57 2.78 -2.71 11.79
N ILE A 58 2.85 -2.68 10.46
CA ILE A 58 1.70 -2.47 9.57
C ILE A 58 0.83 -3.73 9.57
N ARG A 59 -0.45 -3.58 9.90
CA ARG A 59 -1.43 -4.67 9.93
C ARG A 59 -2.38 -4.55 8.75
N GLN A 60 -2.05 -5.28 7.69
CA GLN A 60 -2.81 -5.30 6.45
C GLN A 60 -4.04 -6.21 6.58
N ASP A 61 -5.12 -5.83 5.92
CA ASP A 61 -6.33 -6.66 5.81
C ASP A 61 -6.24 -7.60 4.58
N PHE A 62 -5.43 -7.24 3.58
CA PHE A 62 -5.09 -8.06 2.42
C PHE A 62 -3.64 -7.85 1.97
N PHE A 63 -3.12 -8.72 1.11
CA PHE A 63 -1.72 -8.75 0.70
C PHE A 63 -1.59 -8.81 -0.83
N SER A 64 -0.48 -8.28 -1.36
CA SER A 64 -0.06 -8.55 -2.75
C SER A 64 0.09 -10.05 -2.99
N GLY A 65 -0.54 -10.54 -4.05
CA GLY A 65 -0.39 -11.91 -4.53
C GLY A 65 0.94 -12.11 -5.27
N PRO A 66 1.35 -13.36 -5.52
CA PRO A 66 2.62 -13.68 -6.18
C PRO A 66 2.66 -13.31 -7.68
N LYS A 67 1.57 -12.78 -8.22
CA LYS A 67 1.40 -12.50 -9.65
C LYS A 67 1.51 -11.02 -10.01
N GLY A 68 1.96 -10.18 -9.07
CA GLY A 68 2.18 -8.75 -9.28
C GLY A 68 0.97 -7.88 -8.93
N LYS A 69 1.12 -6.57 -9.15
CA LYS A 69 0.14 -5.54 -8.75
C LYS A 69 -1.21 -5.71 -9.45
N ALA A 70 -1.23 -5.92 -10.76
CA ALA A 70 -2.45 -5.98 -11.56
C ALA A 70 -3.41 -7.08 -11.09
N GLU A 71 -2.94 -8.33 -11.05
CA GLU A 71 -3.77 -9.44 -10.56
C GLU A 71 -4.17 -9.27 -9.09
N SER A 72 -3.33 -8.63 -8.28
CA SER A 72 -3.65 -8.36 -6.88
C SER A 72 -4.79 -7.35 -6.76
N LEU A 73 -4.73 -6.23 -7.48
CA LEU A 73 -5.79 -5.21 -7.49
C LEU A 73 -7.12 -5.78 -8.02
N GLU A 74 -7.08 -6.55 -9.11
CA GLU A 74 -8.28 -7.22 -9.62
C GLU A 74 -8.88 -8.20 -8.59
N SER A 75 -8.02 -9.00 -7.96
CA SER A 75 -8.45 -10.02 -7.00
C SER A 75 -9.04 -9.39 -5.74
N VAL A 76 -8.40 -8.34 -5.22
CA VAL A 76 -8.87 -7.57 -4.07
C VAL A 76 -10.22 -6.92 -4.39
N ARG A 77 -10.36 -6.27 -5.54
CA ARG A 77 -11.64 -5.66 -5.94
C ARG A 77 -12.77 -6.68 -6.06
N LYS A 78 -12.49 -7.88 -6.59
CA LYS A 78 -13.47 -8.98 -6.67
C LYS A 78 -13.84 -9.55 -5.30
N GLN A 79 -12.90 -9.57 -4.35
CA GLN A 79 -13.11 -10.14 -3.01
C GLN A 79 -13.79 -9.17 -2.04
N PHE A 80 -13.45 -7.89 -2.14
CA PHE A 80 -13.94 -6.83 -1.27
C PHE A 80 -14.89 -5.93 -2.04
N ASP A 81 -16.18 -6.26 -2.00
CA ASP A 81 -17.26 -5.50 -2.63
C ASP A 81 -17.60 -4.26 -1.80
N THR A 82 -16.73 -3.26 -1.89
CA THR A 82 -16.91 -1.94 -1.28
C THR A 82 -17.36 -0.93 -2.34
N ASP A 83 -18.07 0.12 -1.94
CA ASP A 83 -18.59 1.13 -2.87
C ASP A 83 -17.47 1.89 -3.60
N ARG A 84 -16.31 2.01 -2.94
CA ARG A 84 -15.14 2.72 -3.46
C ARG A 84 -13.86 1.91 -3.30
N HIS A 85 -13.01 1.95 -4.32
CA HIS A 85 -11.69 1.32 -4.33
C HIS A 85 -10.66 2.37 -4.73
N VAL A 86 -9.72 2.70 -3.84
CA VAL A 86 -8.69 3.72 -4.08
C VAL A 86 -7.31 3.09 -4.04
N PHE A 87 -6.49 3.34 -5.05
CA PHE A 87 -5.10 2.91 -5.13
C PHE A 87 -4.18 4.13 -5.04
N ILE A 88 -3.33 4.15 -4.02
CA ILE A 88 -2.33 5.20 -3.81
C ILE A 88 -1.01 4.73 -4.40
N GLY A 89 -0.52 5.42 -5.43
CA GLY A 89 0.74 5.12 -6.12
C GLY A 89 1.69 6.32 -6.16
N THR A 90 2.71 6.22 -7.02
CA THR A 90 3.70 7.32 -7.19
C THR A 90 4.08 7.61 -8.63
N THR A 91 3.46 6.90 -9.58
CA THR A 91 3.86 6.91 -10.99
C THR A 91 2.65 6.91 -11.92
N ASP A 92 2.84 7.44 -13.13
CA ASP A 92 1.82 7.37 -14.19
C ASP A 92 1.46 5.91 -14.56
N GLU A 93 2.40 4.97 -14.36
CA GLU A 93 2.15 3.53 -14.55
C GLU A 93 1.18 2.98 -13.49
N ASP A 94 1.26 3.47 -12.25
CA ASP A 94 0.30 3.14 -11.20
C ASP A 94 -1.08 3.71 -11.50
N GLU A 95 -1.16 4.92 -12.05
CA GLU A 95 -2.42 5.55 -12.48
C GLU A 95 -3.07 4.73 -13.61
N ALA A 96 -2.32 4.41 -14.66
CA ALA A 96 -2.81 3.58 -15.75
C ALA A 96 -3.29 2.20 -15.27
N LEU A 97 -2.60 1.63 -14.29
CA LEU A 97 -2.99 0.35 -13.69
C LEU A 97 -4.27 0.47 -12.86
N ALA A 98 -4.46 1.56 -12.12
CA ALA A 98 -5.69 1.83 -11.40
C ALA A 98 -6.89 1.86 -12.37
N ASP A 99 -6.75 2.62 -13.45
CA ASP A 99 -7.78 2.73 -14.49
C ASP A 99 -8.11 1.37 -15.13
N GLU A 100 -7.10 0.58 -15.50
CA GLU A 100 -7.29 -0.75 -16.09
C GLU A 100 -8.05 -1.69 -15.14
N THR A 101 -7.72 -1.64 -13.84
CA THR A 101 -8.31 -2.51 -12.83
C THR A 101 -9.60 -1.95 -12.22
N GLY A 102 -10.00 -0.74 -12.64
CA GLY A 102 -11.19 -0.03 -12.18
C GLY A 102 -11.11 0.44 -10.72
N TRP A 103 -9.92 0.84 -10.29
CA TRP A 103 -9.63 1.53 -9.05
C TRP A 103 -9.50 3.04 -9.32
N GLU A 104 -9.87 3.86 -8.36
CA GLU A 104 -9.54 5.28 -8.40
C GLU A 104 -8.07 5.48 -8.02
N TYR A 105 -7.33 6.24 -8.83
CA TYR A 105 -5.96 6.60 -8.52
C TYR A 105 -5.88 7.83 -7.61
N LEU A 106 -4.88 7.85 -6.73
CA LEU A 106 -4.48 9.04 -5.98
C LEU A 106 -2.95 9.04 -5.83
N ASP A 107 -2.28 10.14 -6.15
CA ASP A 107 -0.85 10.24 -5.89
C ASP A 107 -0.60 10.32 -4.38
N VAL A 108 0.52 9.74 -3.92
CA VAL A 108 0.86 9.76 -2.49
C VAL A 108 1.04 11.17 -1.94
N GLU A 109 1.49 12.14 -2.73
CA GLU A 109 1.64 13.52 -2.29
C GLU A 109 0.27 14.15 -2.01
N ASP A 110 -0.69 13.94 -2.91
CA ASP A 110 -2.08 14.40 -2.74
C ASP A 110 -2.76 13.68 -1.56
N ALA A 111 -2.55 12.37 -1.44
CA ALA A 111 -3.06 11.59 -0.32
C ALA A 111 -2.51 12.08 1.02
N ALA A 112 -1.21 12.38 1.06
CA ALA A 112 -0.53 12.89 2.24
C ALA A 112 -1.03 14.29 2.61
N GLU A 113 -1.22 15.18 1.64
CA GLU A 113 -1.82 16.50 1.89
C GLU A 113 -3.23 16.36 2.45
N ALA A 114 -4.08 15.55 1.81
CA ALA A 114 -5.48 15.37 2.21
C ALA A 114 -5.66 14.73 3.59
N ALA A 115 -4.76 13.83 3.97
CA ALA A 115 -4.80 13.10 5.24
C ALA A 115 -3.83 13.65 6.31
N GLU A 116 -3.18 14.78 6.03
CA GLU A 116 -2.18 15.41 6.91
C GLU A 116 -1.03 14.45 7.28
N TRP A 117 -0.64 13.57 6.36
CA TRP A 117 0.52 12.70 6.52
C TRP A 117 1.79 13.43 6.11
N GLU A 118 2.87 13.17 6.85
CA GLU A 118 4.18 13.74 6.58
C GLU A 118 4.91 12.90 5.53
N LEU A 119 5.35 13.52 4.43
CA LEU A 119 6.28 12.91 3.47
C LEU A 119 7.69 12.90 4.06
N GLY A 120 8.44 11.84 3.79
CA GLY A 120 9.83 11.66 4.20
C GLY A 120 10.79 11.70 3.02
N GLU A 121 12.08 11.50 3.28
CA GLU A 121 13.13 11.45 2.25
C GLU A 121 13.05 10.21 1.34
N GLY A 122 12.05 9.34 1.56
CA GLY A 122 11.93 8.04 0.93
C GLY A 122 12.87 7.02 1.60
N ASP A 123 12.32 5.88 2.04
CA ASP A 123 13.16 4.71 2.31
C ASP A 123 13.71 4.23 0.96
N GLU A 124 14.81 4.82 0.50
CA GLU A 124 15.65 4.20 -0.51
C GLU A 124 15.90 2.77 -0.03
N VAL A 125 15.59 1.79 -0.86
CA VAL A 125 15.74 0.34 -0.66
C VAL A 125 17.18 -0.07 -0.30
N ALA A 126 17.71 0.41 0.82
CA ALA A 126 19.04 0.13 1.34
C ALA A 126 19.03 -1.11 2.24
N ASP A 127 17.84 -1.59 2.65
CA ASP A 127 17.70 -2.65 3.67
C ASP A 127 17.30 -4.02 3.08
N ALA A 128 16.94 -4.09 1.79
CA ALA A 128 16.60 -5.36 1.13
C ALA A 128 17.82 -6.09 0.56
N ALA A 129 18.86 -5.35 0.16
CA ALA A 129 20.09 -5.91 -0.41
C ALA A 129 21.08 -6.43 0.65
N SER A 130 21.04 -5.90 1.89
CA SER A 130 21.94 -6.30 2.97
C SER A 130 21.57 -7.65 3.59
N GLU A 131 20.29 -7.92 3.87
CA GLU A 131 19.91 -9.14 4.61
C GLU A 131 19.85 -10.43 3.75
N ALA A 132 19.77 -10.32 2.41
CA ALA A 132 19.77 -11.50 1.53
C ALA A 132 21.18 -12.06 1.29
N ALA A 133 22.23 -11.24 1.42
CA ALA A 133 23.62 -11.66 1.25
C ALA A 133 24.21 -12.32 2.51
N GLU A 134 23.62 -12.10 3.69
CA GLU A 134 24.15 -12.59 4.97
C GLU A 134 23.76 -14.03 5.32
N ARG A 135 23.13 -14.76 4.39
CA ARG A 135 22.66 -16.13 4.61
C ARG A 135 23.37 -17.17 3.73
N ASP A 136 24.67 -16.98 3.48
CA ASP A 136 25.54 -17.96 2.81
C ASP A 136 26.33 -18.84 3.79
N ASP A 137 26.32 -18.54 5.09
CA ASP A 137 26.99 -19.34 6.12
C ASP A 137 26.03 -20.30 6.84
N TRP A 138 25.67 -21.40 6.16
CA TRP A 138 25.06 -22.57 6.80
C TRP A 138 26.11 -23.71 6.90
N PRO A 139 26.49 -24.16 8.12
CA PRO A 139 27.46 -25.23 8.31
C PRO A 139 26.93 -26.64 8.00
#